data_AF-A0A8T5B0R8-F1
#
_entry.id   AF-A0A8T5B0R8-F1
#
_cell.length_a   1.000
_cell.length_b   1.000
_cell.length_c   1.000
_cell.angle_alpha   90.00
_cell.angle_beta   90.00
_cell.angle_gamma   90.00
#
_symmetry.space_group_name_H-M   'P 1'
#
loop_
_entity.id
_entity.type
_entity.pdbx_description
1 polymer ?
#
loop_
_entity_poly.entity_id
_entity_poly.type
_entity_poly.pdbx_seq_one_letter_code
_entity_poly.pdbx_strand_id
1 'polypeptide(L)'
;MSEAILTLEFDMILGTFIRRLNRFMALVDVEGKAACAHLPNSGRLMTALYPGVATYLRKFIDRPWRKSNYSMFAVQHDNVTVIVDAQFSNFLAKEAIKRNLFIDLAGYRVAGEGFKLSENPSVRLDLMLERETERYYVEVKSVTHVVDGIALFPDAPTIRGRRHVLHLSSLANRGLKTGLIFSVQRPDALIVKANKEIDPQFADILRVAVARGVKIFTLKST
;
A
#
# COMPACT_ATOMS: atom_id res chain seq x y z
N MET A 1 3.75 1.67 -21.54
CA MET A 1 3.69 1.26 -20.13
C MET A 1 4.80 0.26 -19.90
N SER A 2 5.57 0.38 -18.82
CA SER A 2 6.63 -0.56 -18.47
C SER A 2 6.04 -1.64 -17.56
N GLU A 3 6.37 -2.90 -17.82
CA GLU A 3 5.86 -4.05 -17.08
C GLU A 3 7.01 -4.88 -16.53
N ALA A 4 6.76 -5.58 -15.42
CA ALA A 4 7.72 -6.47 -14.82
C ALA A 4 6.99 -7.62 -14.13
N ILE A 5 7.50 -8.84 -14.31
CA ILE A 5 7.04 -10.02 -13.59
C ILE A 5 7.89 -10.19 -12.33
N LEU A 6 7.21 -10.44 -11.21
CA LEU A 6 7.80 -10.74 -9.91
C LEU A 6 7.26 -12.09 -9.43
N THR A 7 8.17 -13.00 -9.11
CA THR A 7 7.82 -14.29 -8.49
C THR A 7 7.99 -14.17 -6.99
N LEU A 8 6.99 -14.64 -6.23
CA LEU A 8 7.03 -14.70 -4.78
C LEU A 8 6.97 -16.15 -4.35
N GLU A 9 7.90 -16.54 -3.49
CA GLU A 9 7.94 -17.88 -2.91
C GLU A 9 7.57 -17.79 -1.43
N PHE A 10 6.44 -18.39 -1.08
CA PHE A 10 6.02 -18.58 0.30
C PHE A 10 5.04 -19.75 0.39
N ASP A 11 4.95 -20.38 1.56
CA ASP A 11 3.95 -21.39 1.85
C ASP A 11 2.55 -20.73 1.85
N MET A 12 1.79 -21.00 0.80
CA MET A 12 0.48 -20.41 0.55
C MET A 12 -0.61 -21.45 0.77
N ILE A 13 -1.60 -21.10 1.57
CA ILE A 13 -2.77 -21.93 1.83
C ILE A 13 -4.04 -21.14 1.58
N LEU A 14 -5.05 -21.83 1.04
CA LEU A 14 -6.39 -21.27 0.85
C LEU A 14 -7.16 -21.30 2.17
N GLY A 15 -7.97 -20.27 2.37
CA GLY A 15 -8.94 -20.22 3.46
C GLY A 15 -10.15 -19.40 3.06
N THR A 16 -11.13 -19.32 3.96
CA THR A 16 -12.34 -18.50 3.76
C THR A 16 -12.42 -17.44 4.83
N PHE A 17 -12.60 -16.18 4.46
CA PHE A 17 -12.78 -15.12 5.44
C PHE A 17 -14.11 -15.26 6.16
N ILE A 18 -14.08 -15.28 7.49
CA ILE A 18 -15.29 -15.32 8.31
C ILE A 18 -15.68 -13.91 8.72
N ARG A 19 -14.79 -13.22 9.45
CA ARG A 19 -15.01 -11.85 9.93
C ARG A 19 -13.72 -11.21 10.40
N ARG A 20 -13.73 -9.88 10.48
CA ARG A 20 -12.63 -9.12 11.07
C ARG A 20 -12.77 -9.13 12.60
N LEU A 21 -11.69 -9.42 13.32
CA LEU A 21 -11.64 -9.37 14.78
C LEU A 21 -11.25 -7.97 15.27
N ASN A 22 -10.29 -7.34 14.58
CA ASN A 22 -9.87 -5.97 14.79
C ASN A 22 -9.10 -5.45 13.56
N ARG A 23 -8.50 -4.25 13.64
CA ARG A 23 -7.78 -3.63 12.51
C ARG A 23 -6.70 -4.53 11.90
N PHE A 24 -6.07 -5.42 12.66
CA PHE A 24 -4.93 -6.21 12.22
C PHE A 24 -5.13 -7.73 12.34
N MET A 25 -6.34 -8.19 12.68
CA MET A 25 -6.65 -9.59 12.86
C MET A 25 -8.01 -9.94 12.26
N ALA A 26 -8.06 -11.05 11.57
CA ALA A 26 -9.27 -11.67 11.02
C ALA A 26 -9.42 -13.10 11.54
N LEU A 27 -10.66 -13.57 11.56
CA LEU A 27 -10.99 -14.97 11.70
C LEU A 27 -11.23 -15.55 10.29
N VAL A 28 -10.57 -16.65 10.00
CA VAL A 28 -10.65 -17.37 8.72
C VAL A 28 -10.95 -18.83 8.98
N ASP A 29 -11.60 -19.50 8.05
CA ASP A 29 -11.69 -20.95 7.99
C ASP A 29 -10.52 -21.48 7.16
N VAL A 30 -9.74 -22.40 7.73
CA VAL A 30 -8.70 -23.15 7.02
C VAL A 30 -9.02 -24.63 7.22
N GLU A 31 -9.33 -25.33 6.13
CA GLU A 31 -9.65 -26.78 6.14
C GLU A 31 -10.77 -27.16 7.13
N GLY A 32 -11.82 -26.34 7.22
CA GLY A 32 -12.97 -26.55 8.11
C GLY A 32 -12.72 -26.14 9.56
N LYS A 33 -11.60 -25.48 9.86
CA LYS A 33 -11.22 -25.05 11.20
C LYS A 33 -11.04 -23.54 11.26
N ALA A 34 -11.72 -22.90 12.21
CA ALA A 34 -11.55 -21.48 12.47
C ALA A 34 -10.14 -21.19 13.03
N ALA A 35 -9.43 -20.27 12.40
CA ALA A 35 -8.10 -19.82 12.78
C ALA A 35 -7.99 -18.29 12.74
N CYS A 36 -7.14 -17.73 13.58
CA CYS A 36 -6.77 -16.33 13.48
C CYS A 36 -5.79 -16.14 12.32
N ALA A 37 -5.96 -15.07 11.54
CA ALA A 37 -5.00 -14.61 10.54
C ALA A 37 -4.65 -13.13 10.79
N HIS A 38 -3.36 -12.80 10.71
CA HIS A 38 -2.94 -11.40 10.70
C HIS A 38 -3.40 -10.75 9.38
N LEU A 39 -4.01 -9.56 9.48
CA LEU A 39 -4.38 -8.73 8.34
C LEU A 39 -3.44 -7.50 8.33
N PRO A 40 -2.37 -7.50 7.52
CA PRO A 40 -1.37 -6.43 7.46
C PRO A 40 -1.89 -5.19 6.70
N ASN A 41 -3.11 -4.75 7.00
CA ASN A 41 -3.74 -3.58 6.38
C ASN A 41 -4.75 -2.93 7.34
N SER A 42 -4.52 -1.65 7.65
CA SER A 42 -5.39 -0.89 8.54
C SER A 42 -6.65 -0.33 7.86
N GLY A 43 -6.72 -0.36 6.53
CA GLY A 43 -7.89 0.07 5.75
C GLY A 43 -9.12 -0.74 6.08
N ARG A 44 -10.30 -0.24 5.69
CA ARG A 44 -11.58 -0.94 5.88
C ARG A 44 -11.72 -2.13 4.93
N LEU A 45 -11.14 -2.07 3.73
CA LEU A 45 -11.19 -3.12 2.71
C LEU A 45 -12.63 -3.47 2.26
N MET A 46 -13.53 -2.48 2.22
CA MET A 46 -14.97 -2.68 2.00
C MET A 46 -15.32 -3.38 0.69
N THR A 47 -14.51 -3.22 -0.36
CA THR A 47 -14.71 -3.82 -1.69
C THR A 47 -13.87 -5.07 -1.91
N ALA A 48 -13.24 -5.61 -0.86
CA ALA A 48 -12.38 -6.79 -0.97
C ALA A 48 -12.70 -7.84 0.10
N LEU A 49 -13.16 -7.43 1.29
CA LEU A 49 -13.25 -8.29 2.46
C LEU A 49 -14.70 -8.40 2.95
N TYR A 50 -15.39 -9.48 2.57
CA TYR A 50 -16.75 -9.82 2.99
C TYR A 50 -16.83 -11.29 3.42
N PRO A 51 -17.69 -11.66 4.39
CA PRO A 51 -17.82 -13.04 4.85
C PRO A 51 -18.03 -14.02 3.69
N GLY A 52 -17.32 -15.14 3.72
CA GLY A 52 -17.34 -16.16 2.66
C GLY A 52 -16.33 -15.93 1.53
N VAL A 53 -15.62 -14.79 1.51
CA VAL A 53 -14.62 -14.54 0.46
C VAL A 53 -13.43 -15.51 0.57
N ALA A 54 -12.99 -16.06 -0.56
CA ALA A 54 -11.78 -16.88 -0.61
C ALA A 54 -10.55 -16.02 -0.31
N THR A 55 -9.63 -16.57 0.48
CA THR A 55 -8.44 -15.87 0.96
C THR A 55 -7.19 -16.69 0.67
N TYR A 56 -6.14 -15.99 0.27
CA TYR A 56 -4.80 -16.53 0.13
C TYR A 56 -4.00 -16.15 1.37
N LEU A 57 -3.59 -17.16 2.13
CA LEU A 57 -2.89 -16.98 3.40
C LEU A 57 -1.43 -17.42 3.26
N ARG A 58 -0.52 -16.62 3.80
CA ARG A 58 0.85 -17.03 4.10
C ARG A 58 0.86 -17.84 5.38
N LYS A 59 1.36 -19.08 5.32
CA LYS A 59 1.54 -19.95 6.47
C LYS A 59 2.92 -19.76 7.09
N PHE A 60 2.97 -19.74 8.41
CA PHE A 60 4.18 -19.61 9.21
C PHE A 60 4.18 -20.72 10.26
N ILE A 61 5.24 -21.52 10.23
CA ILE A 61 5.48 -22.62 11.17
C ILE A 61 6.66 -22.20 12.08
N ASP A 62 6.63 -22.60 13.36
CA ASP A 62 7.71 -22.39 14.34
C ASP A 62 8.10 -20.91 14.59
N ARG A 63 7.11 -20.02 14.63
CA ARG A 63 7.30 -18.59 14.94
C ARG A 63 6.62 -18.19 16.25
N PRO A 64 7.21 -18.52 17.43
CA PRO A 64 6.55 -18.39 18.73
C PRO A 64 6.17 -16.96 19.12
N TRP A 65 6.80 -15.94 18.54
CA TRP A 65 6.45 -14.53 18.77
C TRP A 65 5.18 -14.08 18.01
N ARG A 66 4.67 -14.90 17.08
CA ARG A 66 3.47 -14.58 16.31
C ARG A 66 2.23 -15.04 17.06
N LYS A 67 1.23 -14.16 17.14
CA LYS A 67 -0.10 -14.50 17.66
C LYS A 67 -0.93 -15.37 16.70
N SER A 68 -0.46 -15.57 15.47
CA SER A 68 -1.12 -16.34 14.43
C SER A 68 -0.10 -16.92 13.45
N ASN A 69 -0.35 -18.16 13.07
CA ASN A 69 0.41 -18.90 12.05
C ASN A 69 0.05 -18.47 10.62
N TYR A 70 -0.87 -17.52 10.45
CA TYR A 70 -1.35 -17.09 9.15
C TYR A 70 -1.22 -15.58 8.96
N SER A 71 -0.95 -15.13 7.74
CA SER A 71 -1.16 -13.74 7.32
C SER A 71 -1.94 -13.71 6.04
N MET A 72 -2.99 -12.91 6.00
CA MET A 72 -3.75 -12.71 4.78
C MET A 72 -2.91 -11.92 3.78
N PHE A 73 -2.66 -12.52 2.63
CA PHE A 73 -1.92 -11.91 1.54
C PHE A 73 -2.86 -11.30 0.50
N ALA A 74 -3.84 -12.09 0.03
CA ALA A 74 -4.80 -11.67 -0.97
C ALA A 74 -6.18 -12.28 -0.71
N VAL A 75 -7.19 -11.78 -1.42
CA VAL A 75 -8.58 -12.27 -1.40
C VAL A 75 -9.13 -12.29 -2.82
N GLN A 76 -10.08 -13.17 -3.10
CA GLN A 76 -10.76 -13.25 -4.40
C GLN A 76 -12.01 -12.39 -4.42
N HIS A 77 -12.12 -11.40 -5.30
CA HIS A 77 -13.32 -10.58 -5.43
C HIS A 77 -13.74 -10.54 -6.89
N ASP A 78 -14.95 -10.97 -7.24
CA ASP A 78 -15.51 -10.91 -8.60
C ASP A 78 -14.52 -11.33 -9.71
N ASN A 79 -13.91 -12.51 -9.54
CA ASN A 79 -12.88 -13.09 -10.43
C ASN A 79 -11.53 -12.36 -10.49
N VAL A 80 -11.31 -11.32 -9.69
CA VAL A 80 -10.00 -10.68 -9.53
C VAL A 80 -9.36 -11.01 -8.19
N THR A 81 -8.04 -11.19 -8.20
CA THR A 81 -7.23 -11.32 -6.99
C THR A 81 -6.90 -9.93 -6.46
N VAL A 82 -7.32 -9.62 -5.25
CA VAL A 82 -7.03 -8.36 -4.56
C VAL A 82 -5.95 -8.62 -3.52
N ILE A 83 -4.76 -8.03 -3.70
CA ILE A 83 -3.70 -8.14 -2.69
C ILE A 83 -4.02 -7.17 -1.56
N VAL A 84 -4.34 -7.72 -0.39
CA VAL A 84 -4.72 -6.94 0.79
C VAL A 84 -3.53 -6.62 1.69
N ASP A 85 -2.37 -7.24 1.47
CA ASP A 85 -1.16 -6.96 2.22
C ASP A 85 -0.55 -5.60 1.84
N ALA A 86 -0.71 -4.59 2.70
CA ALA A 86 -0.18 -3.26 2.44
C ALA A 86 1.36 -3.21 2.52
N GLN A 87 2.01 -4.15 3.21
CA GLN A 87 3.47 -4.23 3.25
C GLN A 87 4.02 -4.64 1.87
N PHE A 88 3.25 -5.42 1.12
CA PHE A 88 3.60 -5.79 -0.25
C PHE A 88 3.66 -4.57 -1.18
N SER A 89 2.83 -3.54 -0.95
CA SER A 89 2.88 -2.29 -1.72
C SER A 89 4.25 -1.59 -1.61
N ASN A 90 4.87 -1.59 -0.43
CA ASN A 90 6.21 -1.03 -0.23
C ASN A 90 7.27 -1.87 -0.95
N PHE A 91 7.17 -3.20 -0.87
CA PHE A 91 8.04 -4.11 -1.61
C PHE A 91 7.96 -3.85 -3.13
N LEU A 92 6.75 -3.82 -3.69
CA LEU A 92 6.50 -3.55 -5.10
C LEU A 92 7.05 -2.19 -5.55
N ALA A 93 6.86 -1.14 -4.75
CA ALA A 93 7.40 0.18 -5.05
C ALA A 93 8.94 0.14 -5.16
N LYS A 94 9.63 -0.54 -4.24
CA LYS A 94 11.08 -0.70 -4.29
C LYS A 94 11.52 -1.48 -5.53
N GLU A 95 10.86 -2.59 -5.85
CA GLU A 95 11.19 -3.38 -7.03
C GLU A 95 10.95 -2.61 -8.34
N ALA A 96 9.87 -1.83 -8.42
CA ALA A 96 9.59 -0.96 -9.55
C ALA A 96 10.65 0.14 -9.72
N ILE A 97 11.12 0.74 -8.62
CA ILE A 97 12.21 1.73 -8.64
C ILE A 97 13.51 1.09 -9.12
N LYS A 98 13.92 -0.05 -8.53
CA LYS A 98 15.15 -0.77 -8.91
C LYS A 98 15.17 -1.15 -10.39
N ARG A 99 14.01 -1.51 -10.95
CA ARG A 99 13.83 -1.89 -12.35
C ARG A 99 13.61 -0.68 -13.28
N ASN A 100 13.75 0.54 -12.77
CA ASN A 100 13.54 1.79 -13.51
C ASN A 100 12.17 1.88 -14.19
N LEU A 101 11.12 1.31 -13.58
CA LEU A 101 9.77 1.37 -14.16
C LEU A 101 9.18 2.78 -14.12
N PHE A 102 9.61 3.60 -13.15
CA PHE A 102 9.28 5.02 -13.08
C PHE A 102 10.38 5.85 -13.73
N ILE A 103 10.07 6.48 -14.87
CA ILE A 103 11.07 7.25 -15.65
C ILE A 103 11.71 8.38 -14.84
N ASP A 104 10.93 9.08 -14.02
CA ASP A 104 11.41 10.17 -13.15
C ASP A 104 12.31 9.71 -12.01
N LEU A 105 12.24 8.41 -11.67
CA LEU A 105 13.06 7.80 -10.61
C LEU A 105 14.19 6.95 -11.20
N ALA A 106 14.42 7.01 -12.51
CA ALA A 106 15.49 6.26 -13.15
C ALA A 106 16.87 6.65 -12.59
N GLY A 107 17.66 5.63 -12.25
CA GLY A 107 19.00 5.78 -11.66
C GLY A 107 19.01 6.11 -10.16
N TYR A 108 17.85 6.29 -9.52
CA TYR A 108 17.77 6.38 -8.06
C TYR A 108 17.85 4.99 -7.42
N ARG A 109 18.62 4.88 -6.33
CA ARG A 109 18.68 3.67 -5.47
C ARG A 109 18.02 3.93 -4.12
N VAL A 110 17.52 2.88 -3.47
CA VAL A 110 16.95 2.97 -2.12
C VAL A 110 18.09 3.19 -1.12
N ALA A 111 18.08 4.34 -0.46
CA ALA A 111 19.06 4.78 0.54
C ALA A 111 18.58 4.59 1.98
N GLY A 112 17.26 4.54 2.18
CA GLY A 112 16.66 4.35 3.49
C GLY A 112 15.19 3.93 3.40
N GLU A 113 14.75 3.19 4.41
CA GLU A 113 13.38 2.68 4.52
C GLU A 113 12.80 3.03 5.89
N GLY A 114 11.51 3.39 5.96
CA GLY A 114 10.82 3.65 7.21
C GLY A 114 11.52 4.68 8.10
N PHE A 115 12.08 5.72 7.50
CA PHE A 115 12.96 6.69 8.14
C PHE A 115 12.18 7.92 8.62
N LYS A 116 12.80 8.68 9.53
CA LYS A 116 12.29 9.95 10.04
C LYS A 116 13.27 11.06 9.66
N LEU A 117 12.76 12.22 9.29
CA LEU A 117 13.57 13.42 9.12
C LEU A 117 13.67 14.16 10.47
N SER A 118 14.85 14.69 10.78
CA SER A 118 15.11 15.40 12.05
C SER A 118 14.19 16.59 12.28
N GLU A 119 13.83 17.28 11.21
CA GLU A 119 12.89 18.40 11.19
C GLU A 119 11.43 18.03 11.50
N ASN A 120 11.05 16.75 11.37
CA ASN A 120 9.72 16.28 11.76
C ASN A 120 9.75 14.80 12.18
N PRO A 121 10.27 14.50 13.38
CA PRO A 121 10.46 13.12 13.84
C PRO A 121 9.15 12.37 14.13
N SER A 122 8.02 13.08 14.03
CA SER A 122 6.67 12.56 14.22
C SER A 122 6.11 11.88 12.97
N VAL A 123 6.71 12.12 11.79
CA VAL A 123 6.33 11.53 10.51
C VAL A 123 7.42 10.56 10.06
N ARG A 124 7.01 9.36 9.66
CA ARG A 124 7.88 8.35 9.06
C ARG A 124 7.49 8.19 7.60
N LEU A 125 8.42 8.44 6.70
CA LEU A 125 8.25 8.20 5.27
C LEU A 125 8.74 6.81 4.90
N ASP A 126 8.15 6.22 3.86
CA ASP A 126 8.47 4.86 3.44
C ASP A 126 9.87 4.73 2.85
N LEU A 127 10.26 5.61 1.92
CA LEU A 127 11.49 5.47 1.14
C LEU A 127 12.25 6.79 1.01
N MET A 128 13.56 6.72 1.23
CA MET A 128 14.52 7.74 0.82
C MET A 128 15.32 7.15 -0.33
N LEU A 129 15.33 7.82 -1.47
CA LEU A 129 16.12 7.45 -2.62
C LEU A 129 17.29 8.41 -2.81
N GLU A 130 18.37 7.92 -3.40
CA GLU A 130 19.53 8.73 -3.73
C GLU A 130 20.03 8.47 -5.15
N ARG A 131 20.52 9.53 -5.79
CA ARG A 131 21.23 9.50 -7.06
C ARG A 131 22.29 10.57 -7.00
N GLU A 132 23.56 10.18 -6.98
CA GLU A 132 24.69 11.08 -6.75
C GLU A 132 24.49 11.89 -5.46
N THR A 133 24.34 13.21 -5.56
CA THR A 133 24.09 14.12 -4.43
C THR A 133 22.60 14.43 -4.21
N GLU A 134 21.72 13.97 -5.09
CA GLU A 134 20.29 14.24 -5.04
C GLU A 134 19.57 13.23 -4.13
N ARG A 135 18.67 13.74 -3.27
CA ARG A 135 17.74 12.92 -2.48
C ARG A 135 16.31 13.04 -2.99
N TYR A 136 15.59 11.94 -2.93
CA TYR A 136 14.17 11.86 -3.29
C TYR A 136 13.39 11.19 -2.16
N TYR A 137 12.37 11.88 -1.62
CA TYR A 137 11.57 11.38 -0.51
C TYR A 137 10.23 10.85 -1.00
N VAL A 138 9.95 9.57 -0.76
CA VAL A 138 8.78 8.89 -1.33
C VAL A 138 7.95 8.23 -0.23
N GLU A 139 6.65 8.44 -0.32
CA GLU A 139 5.64 7.73 0.46
C GLU A 139 4.85 6.79 -0.45
N VAL A 140 4.48 5.61 0.05
CA VAL A 140 3.69 4.62 -0.68
C VAL A 140 2.31 4.48 -0.04
N LYS A 141 1.26 4.45 -0.85
CA LYS A 141 -0.12 4.22 -0.43
C LYS A 141 -0.66 2.98 -1.12
N SER A 142 -1.05 1.99 -0.34
CA SER A 142 -1.78 0.82 -0.82
C SER A 142 -3.22 1.22 -1.15
N VAL A 143 -3.69 0.88 -2.35
CA VAL A 143 -5.05 1.17 -2.81
C VAL A 143 -5.73 -0.14 -3.23
N THR A 144 -6.77 -0.51 -2.48
CA THR A 144 -7.56 -1.74 -2.70
C THR A 144 -9.04 -1.44 -2.93
N HIS A 145 -9.47 -0.19 -2.67
CA HIS A 145 -10.84 0.23 -2.90
C HIS A 145 -11.02 0.66 -4.34
N VAL A 146 -11.79 -0.13 -5.11
CA VAL A 146 -12.08 0.13 -6.52
C VAL A 146 -13.58 0.01 -6.72
N VAL A 147 -14.16 0.99 -7.41
CA VAL A 147 -15.57 1.05 -7.81
C VAL A 147 -15.61 1.47 -9.27
N ASP A 148 -16.25 0.67 -10.12
CA ASP A 148 -16.38 0.93 -11.57
C ASP A 148 -15.05 1.29 -12.27
N GLY A 149 -13.99 0.54 -11.94
CA GLY A 149 -12.64 0.75 -12.48
C GLY A 149 -11.89 1.97 -11.90
N ILE A 150 -12.45 2.67 -10.92
CA ILE A 150 -11.82 3.81 -10.26
C ILE A 150 -11.22 3.36 -8.93
N ALA A 151 -9.89 3.33 -8.82
CA ALA A 151 -9.19 3.12 -7.57
C ALA A 151 -9.23 4.40 -6.70
N LEU A 152 -9.70 4.26 -5.47
CA LEU A 152 -10.03 5.35 -4.57
C LEU A 152 -9.19 5.27 -3.30
N PHE A 153 -8.47 6.35 -2.98
CA PHE A 153 -7.74 6.47 -1.71
C PHE A 153 -8.09 7.76 -0.96
N PRO A 154 -8.35 7.71 0.36
CA PRO A 154 -8.38 6.51 1.20
C PRO A 154 -9.74 5.80 1.18
N ASP A 155 -9.81 4.62 1.80
CA ASP A 155 -11.04 3.86 2.04
C ASP A 155 -11.67 4.12 3.43
N ALA A 156 -11.01 4.95 4.24
CA ALA A 156 -11.50 5.52 5.49
C ALA A 156 -10.79 6.86 5.78
N PRO A 157 -11.37 7.78 6.58
CA PRO A 157 -10.68 9.02 6.96
C PRO A 157 -9.28 8.76 7.54
N THR A 158 -8.26 9.47 7.04
CA THR A 158 -6.84 9.16 7.32
C THR A 158 -6.03 10.36 7.80
N ILE A 159 -5.99 10.56 9.12
CA ILE A 159 -5.11 11.57 9.74
C ILE A 159 -3.64 11.31 9.40
N ARG A 160 -3.21 10.04 9.40
CA ARG A 160 -1.83 9.66 9.07
C ARG A 160 -1.50 9.98 7.61
N GLY A 161 -2.40 9.64 6.68
CA GLY A 161 -2.20 9.95 5.26
C GLY A 161 -2.07 11.46 5.01
N ARG A 162 -2.94 12.27 5.63
CA ARG A 162 -2.86 13.75 5.56
C ARG A 162 -1.51 14.26 6.07
N ARG A 163 -1.05 13.80 7.24
CA ARG A 163 0.25 14.21 7.81
C ARG A 163 1.43 13.88 6.90
N HIS A 164 1.40 12.72 6.24
CA HIS A 164 2.48 12.32 5.32
C HIS A 164 2.48 13.21 4.07
N VAL A 165 1.32 13.47 3.46
CA VAL A 165 1.23 14.33 2.26
C VAL A 165 1.58 15.79 2.58
N LEU A 166 1.17 16.30 3.74
CA LEU A 166 1.60 17.62 4.23
C LEU A 166 3.11 17.70 4.41
N HIS A 167 3.73 16.64 4.96
CA HIS A 167 5.17 16.59 5.14
C HIS A 167 5.90 16.58 3.79
N LEU A 168 5.47 15.76 2.83
CA LEU A 168 5.99 15.79 1.45
C LEU A 168 5.80 17.17 0.81
N SER A 169 4.63 17.79 0.97
CA SER A 169 4.37 19.14 0.46
C SER A 169 5.32 20.18 1.05
N SER A 170 5.62 20.09 2.35
CA SER A 170 6.58 20.98 3.01
C SER A 170 8.01 20.81 2.50
N LEU A 171 8.42 19.56 2.21
CA LEU A 171 9.73 19.26 1.63
C LEU A 171 9.81 19.78 0.18
N ALA A 172 8.76 19.56 -0.61
CA ALA A 172 8.65 20.04 -1.99
C ALA A 172 8.75 21.57 -2.07
N ASN A 173 8.06 22.27 -1.17
CA ASN A 173 8.09 23.74 -1.08
C ASN A 173 9.49 24.30 -0.74
N ARG A 174 10.39 23.47 -0.21
CA ARG A 174 11.80 23.81 0.05
C ARG A 174 12.74 23.41 -1.09
N GLY A 175 12.20 22.96 -2.23
CA GLY A 175 12.96 22.53 -3.39
C GLY A 175 13.45 21.09 -3.34
N LEU A 176 13.05 20.29 -2.35
CA LEU A 176 13.42 18.88 -2.27
C LEU A 176 12.52 18.03 -3.16
N LYS A 177 13.08 16.97 -3.77
CA LYS A 177 12.30 16.06 -4.62
C LYS A 177 11.44 15.14 -3.75
N THR A 178 10.15 15.08 -4.07
CA THR A 178 9.18 14.32 -3.30
C THR A 178 8.19 13.59 -4.19
N GLY A 179 7.66 12.48 -3.69
CA GLY A 179 6.78 11.62 -4.47
C GLY A 179 5.79 10.86 -3.60
N LEU A 180 4.61 10.63 -4.16
CA LEU A 180 3.59 9.76 -3.59
C LEU A 180 3.28 8.66 -4.61
N ILE A 181 3.54 7.41 -4.24
CA ILE A 181 3.21 6.24 -5.07
C ILE A 181 1.87 5.69 -4.60
N PHE A 182 0.86 5.70 -5.46
CA PHE A 182 -0.35 4.90 -5.29
C PHE A 182 -0.11 3.50 -5.87
N SER A 183 0.08 2.53 -4.99
CA SER A 183 0.24 1.12 -5.31
C SER A 183 -1.13 0.44 -5.31
N VAL A 184 -1.73 0.35 -6.48
CA VAL A 184 -3.05 -0.22 -6.73
C VAL A 184 -2.94 -1.73 -6.80
N GLN A 185 -3.58 -2.40 -5.85
CA GLN A 185 -3.52 -3.85 -5.69
C GLN A 185 -4.72 -4.56 -6.32
N ARG A 186 -5.16 -4.04 -7.47
CA ARG A 186 -6.36 -4.50 -8.19
C ARG A 186 -6.18 -4.38 -9.70
N PRO A 187 -6.24 -5.49 -10.47
CA PRO A 187 -6.04 -5.46 -11.92
C PRO A 187 -7.11 -4.67 -12.67
N ASP A 188 -8.33 -4.64 -12.15
CA ASP A 188 -9.51 -4.04 -12.77
C ASP A 188 -9.57 -2.50 -12.61
N ALA A 189 -8.64 -1.90 -11.87
CA ALA A 189 -8.49 -0.46 -11.82
C ALA A 189 -7.92 0.11 -13.13
N LEU A 190 -8.55 1.18 -13.61
CA LEU A 190 -8.18 1.94 -14.80
C LEU A 190 -7.54 3.28 -14.45
N ILE A 191 -8.04 3.94 -13.40
CA ILE A 191 -7.57 5.25 -12.94
C ILE A 191 -7.53 5.32 -11.41
N VAL A 192 -6.71 6.23 -10.87
CA VAL A 192 -6.63 6.51 -9.43
C VAL A 192 -7.20 7.90 -9.15
N LYS A 193 -8.04 8.02 -8.11
CA LYS A 193 -8.57 9.29 -7.61
C LYS A 193 -8.46 9.37 -6.09
N ALA A 194 -8.32 10.58 -5.57
CA ALA A 194 -8.54 10.83 -4.15
C ALA A 194 -10.03 10.66 -3.84
N ASN A 195 -10.34 9.91 -2.79
CA ASN A 195 -11.71 9.68 -2.36
C ASN A 195 -12.22 10.86 -1.53
N LYS A 196 -12.73 11.89 -2.22
CA LYS A 196 -13.23 13.12 -1.58
C LYS A 196 -14.47 12.85 -0.72
N GLU A 197 -15.28 11.84 -1.03
CA GLU A 197 -16.46 11.49 -0.24
C GLU A 197 -16.05 10.92 1.14
N ILE A 198 -14.99 10.12 1.19
CA ILE A 198 -14.49 9.52 2.43
C ILE A 198 -13.60 10.49 3.22
N ASP A 199 -12.71 11.22 2.55
CA ASP A 199 -11.81 12.17 3.20
C ASP A 199 -11.59 13.44 2.36
N PRO A 200 -12.50 14.43 2.46
CA PRO A 200 -12.38 15.68 1.71
C PRO A 200 -11.06 16.41 1.98
N GLN A 201 -10.61 16.40 3.24
CA GLN A 201 -9.36 17.07 3.64
C GLN A 201 -8.14 16.42 2.99
N PHE A 202 -8.10 15.09 2.88
CA PHE A 202 -7.03 14.41 2.17
C PHE A 202 -7.00 14.82 0.69
N ALA A 203 -8.16 14.88 0.03
CA ALA A 203 -8.24 15.30 -1.37
C ALA A 203 -7.73 16.74 -1.59
N ASP A 204 -8.11 17.67 -0.72
CA ASP A 204 -7.64 19.06 -0.79
C ASP A 204 -6.13 19.18 -0.52
N ILE A 205 -5.63 18.48 0.50
CA ILE A 205 -4.21 18.43 0.82
C ILE A 205 -3.40 17.85 -0.35
N LEU A 206 -3.89 16.78 -0.97
CA LEU A 206 -3.22 16.17 -2.12
C LEU A 206 -3.15 17.15 -3.30
N ARG A 207 -4.25 17.85 -3.60
CA ARG A 207 -4.28 18.86 -4.66
C ARG A 207 -3.24 19.97 -4.41
N VAL A 208 -3.16 20.47 -3.19
CA VAL A 208 -2.17 21.50 -2.81
C VAL A 208 -0.75 20.94 -2.87
N ALA A 209 -0.52 19.70 -2.45
CA ALA A 209 0.78 19.06 -2.47
C ALA A 209 1.31 18.91 -3.91
N VAL A 210 0.47 18.48 -4.84
CA VAL A 210 0.81 18.38 -6.27
C VAL A 210 1.15 19.76 -6.84
N ALA A 211 0.35 20.79 -6.54
CA ALA A 211 0.63 22.16 -6.96
C ALA A 211 1.96 22.71 -6.41
N ARG A 212 2.45 22.16 -5.28
CA ARG A 212 3.74 22.50 -4.66
C ARG A 212 4.90 21.60 -5.11
N GLY A 213 4.68 20.71 -6.08
CA GLY A 213 5.73 19.90 -6.70
C GLY A 213 5.87 18.47 -6.16
N VAL A 214 4.93 17.97 -5.34
CA VAL A 214 4.90 16.53 -5.02
C VAL A 214 4.48 15.76 -6.27
N LYS A 215 5.36 14.90 -6.81
CA LYS A 215 5.04 14.07 -7.96
C LYS A 215 4.14 12.89 -7.57
N ILE A 216 3.20 12.55 -8.43
CA ILE A 216 2.33 11.37 -8.25
C ILE A 216 2.81 10.26 -9.18
N PHE A 217 2.96 9.07 -8.62
CA PHE A 217 3.26 7.86 -9.35
C PHE A 217 2.16 6.83 -9.09
N THR A 218 1.90 5.98 -10.06
CA THR A 218 0.95 4.87 -9.93
C THR A 218 1.61 3.57 -10.32
N LEU A 219 1.40 2.54 -9.51
CA LEU A 219 1.81 1.18 -9.80
C LEU A 219 0.57 0.31 -9.69
N LYS A 220 0.29 -0.52 -10.70
CA LYS A 220 -0.80 -1.49 -10.64
C LYS A 220 -0.20 -2.89 -10.63
N SER A 221 -0.58 -3.72 -9.67
CA SER A 221 -0.36 -5.16 -9.73
C SER A 221 -1.57 -5.84 -10.36
N THR A 222 -1.28 -6.84 -11.17
CA THR A 222 -2.25 -7.67 -11.89
C THR A 222 -2.12 -9.12 -11.48
#